data_AF-A0A9D2FB04-F1
#
_entry.id   AF-A0A9D2FB04-F1
#
_cell.length_a   1.000
_cell.length_b   1.000
_cell.length_c   1.000
_cell.angle_alpha   90.00
_cell.angle_beta   90.00
_cell.angle_gamma   90.00
#
_symmetry.space_group_name_H-M   'P 1'
#
loop_
_entity.id
_entity.type
_entity.pdbx_description
1 polymer ?
#
loop_
_entity_poly.entity_id
_entity_poly.type
_entity_poly.pdbx_seq_one_letter_code
_entity_poly.pdbx_strand_id
1 'polypeptide(L)'
;PDYIYASPRTHEEAEQLLFSEIKAHENFVFASVKGDYGEAIYPFFQYAVLMDAPKDIRIQRVKNRSFQKFGNRMLLGGDLHEQEERFFDFVKSKAENTVEKWIQCLNCPIIRIDGTKPIEENINLIIEQISFPVF
;
A
#
# COMPACT_ATOMS: atom_id res chain seq x y z
N PRO A 1 -10.14 17.22 16.02
CA PRO A 1 -9.23 17.37 14.88
C PRO A 1 -9.81 16.70 13.64
N ASP A 2 -9.96 17.45 12.54
CA ASP A 2 -10.40 16.88 11.27
C ASP A 2 -9.38 15.84 10.81
N TYR A 3 -9.83 14.60 10.66
CA TYR A 3 -8.99 13.51 10.22
C TYR A 3 -8.63 13.76 8.75
N ILE A 4 -7.33 13.90 8.45
CA ILE A 4 -6.82 14.34 7.13
C ILE A 4 -7.25 13.39 5.98
N TYR A 5 -7.73 12.18 6.31
CA TYR A 5 -8.24 11.20 5.35
C TYR A 5 -9.76 11.02 5.39
N ALA A 6 -10.50 11.91 6.06
CA ALA A 6 -11.97 11.88 6.10
C ALA A 6 -12.61 12.34 4.79
N SER A 7 -11.89 13.13 3.98
CA SER A 7 -12.33 13.67 2.71
C SER A 7 -11.38 13.23 1.60
N PRO A 8 -11.55 12.02 1.03
CA PRO A 8 -10.69 11.54 -0.03
C PRO A 8 -10.85 12.41 -1.29
N ARG A 9 -9.74 12.66 -2.00
CA ARG A 9 -9.75 13.29 -3.32
C ARG A 9 -10.39 12.36 -4.36
N THR A 10 -10.88 12.93 -5.47
CA THR A 10 -11.32 12.09 -6.59
C THR A 10 -10.13 11.38 -7.23
N HIS A 11 -10.42 10.39 -8.08
CA HIS A 11 -9.37 9.67 -8.78
C HIS A 11 -8.57 10.59 -9.71
N GLU A 12 -9.28 11.44 -10.45
CA GLU A 12 -8.74 12.39 -11.41
C GLU A 12 -7.87 13.45 -10.72
N GLU A 13 -8.31 13.98 -9.58
CA GLU A 13 -7.51 14.90 -8.78
C GLU A 13 -6.23 14.24 -8.27
N ALA A 14 -6.32 13.01 -7.76
CA ALA A 14 -5.16 12.28 -7.26
C ALA A 14 -4.15 11.95 -8.36
N GLU A 15 -4.62 11.54 -9.55
CA GLU A 15 -3.81 11.31 -10.74
C GLU A 15 -3.06 12.57 -11.17
N GLN A 16 -3.76 13.71 -11.30
CA GLN A 16 -3.15 14.97 -11.71
C GLN A 16 -2.07 15.44 -10.73
N LEU A 17 -2.36 15.37 -9.42
CA LEU A 17 -1.41 15.75 -8.38
C LEU A 17 -0.18 14.84 -8.40
N LEU A 18 -0.38 13.52 -8.47
CA LEU A 18 0.73 12.56 -8.51
C LEU A 18 1.62 12.78 -9.74
N PHE A 19 1.01 12.97 -10.91
CA PHE A 19 1.75 13.22 -12.14
C PHE A 19 2.54 14.54 -12.09
N SER A 20 2.00 15.58 -11.46
CA SER A 20 2.70 16.84 -11.23
C SER A 20 3.93 16.65 -10.34
N GLU A 21 3.79 15.92 -9.23
CA GLU A 21 4.90 15.62 -8.31
C GLU A 21 6.01 14.80 -9.00
N ILE A 22 5.62 13.78 -9.78
CA ILE A 22 6.57 12.96 -10.56
C ILE A 22 7.37 13.82 -11.55
N LYS A 23 6.76 14.83 -12.15
CA LYS A 23 7.46 15.75 -13.08
C LYS A 23 8.34 16.77 -12.36
N ALA A 24 7.98 17.16 -11.15
CA ALA A 24 8.72 18.14 -10.37
C ALA A 24 9.99 17.56 -9.72
N HIS A 25 10.04 16.24 -9.54
CA HIS A 25 11.10 15.55 -8.83
C HIS A 25 11.77 14.48 -9.68
N GLU A 26 13.10 14.53 -9.77
CA GLU A 26 13.89 13.54 -10.54
C GLU A 26 13.77 12.12 -9.97
N ASN A 27 13.78 11.99 -8.64
CA ASN A 27 13.74 10.71 -7.94
C ASN A 27 12.60 10.70 -6.91
N PHE A 28 11.86 9.60 -6.83
CA PHE A 28 10.76 9.44 -5.89
C PHE A 28 10.58 7.99 -5.46
N VAL A 29 9.95 7.80 -4.29
CA VAL A 29 9.45 6.50 -3.85
C VAL A 29 7.93 6.62 -3.72
N PHE A 30 7.21 5.80 -4.48
CA PHE A 30 5.76 5.78 -4.46
C PHE A 30 5.26 4.57 -3.67
N ALA A 31 4.72 4.82 -2.47
CA ALA A 31 4.17 3.79 -1.59
C ALA A 31 2.64 3.77 -1.65
N SER A 32 2.06 2.69 -2.16
CA SER A 32 0.60 2.52 -2.24
C SER A 32 0.18 1.05 -2.08
N VAL A 33 -1.10 0.82 -1.77
CA VAL A 33 -1.71 -0.51 -1.86
C VAL A 33 -1.90 -0.89 -3.33
N LYS A 34 -2.35 0.06 -4.16
CA LYS A 34 -2.42 -0.06 -5.62
C LYS A 34 -2.00 1.28 -6.23
N GLY A 35 -1.13 1.25 -7.24
CA GLY A 35 -0.64 2.46 -7.91
C GLY A 35 -1.35 2.76 -9.22
N ASP A 36 -2.61 2.37 -9.35
CA ASP A 36 -3.40 2.47 -10.59
C ASP A 36 -3.97 3.88 -10.82
N TYR A 37 -3.14 4.91 -10.72
CA TYR A 37 -3.51 6.33 -10.92
C TYR A 37 -3.27 6.80 -12.36
N GLY A 38 -3.67 5.97 -13.33
CA GLY A 38 -3.47 6.23 -14.75
C GLY A 38 -2.20 5.57 -15.31
N GLU A 39 -2.26 5.12 -16.56
CA GLU A 39 -1.13 4.43 -17.20
C GLU A 39 0.01 5.39 -17.58
N ALA A 40 -0.27 6.70 -17.62
CA ALA A 40 0.70 7.74 -17.97
C ALA A 40 1.88 7.82 -16.99
N ILE A 41 1.73 7.34 -15.76
CA ILE A 41 2.81 7.31 -14.76
C ILE A 41 3.68 6.05 -14.83
N TYR A 42 3.23 4.98 -15.50
CA TYR A 42 3.97 3.70 -15.51
C TYR A 42 5.38 3.80 -16.09
N PRO A 43 5.64 4.58 -17.15
CA PRO A 43 6.99 4.74 -17.69
C PRO A 43 8.00 5.39 -16.71
N PHE A 44 7.54 6.02 -15.64
CA PHE A 44 8.41 6.66 -14.64
C PHE A 44 8.90 5.69 -13.56
N PHE A 45 8.34 4.49 -13.49
CA PHE A 45 8.79 3.49 -12.51
C PHE A 45 10.00 2.72 -13.05
N GLN A 46 11.13 2.83 -12.38
CA GLN A 46 12.34 2.05 -12.68
C GLN A 46 12.31 0.66 -12.03
N TYR A 47 11.66 0.54 -10.88
CA TYR A 47 11.49 -0.70 -10.14
C TYR A 47 10.15 -0.67 -9.41
N ALA A 48 9.56 -1.84 -9.18
CA ALA A 48 8.43 -1.99 -8.27
C ALA A 48 8.76 -3.02 -7.19
N VAL A 49 8.47 -2.69 -5.93
CA VAL A 49 8.63 -3.59 -4.79
C VAL A 49 7.26 -4.10 -4.37
N LEU A 50 7.02 -5.39 -4.55
CA LEU A 50 5.81 -6.08 -4.13
C LEU A 50 6.04 -6.78 -2.80
N MET A 51 5.31 -6.33 -1.77
CA MET A 51 5.36 -6.92 -0.43
C MET A 51 4.21 -7.90 -0.20
N ASP A 52 4.54 -9.17 -0.08
CA ASP A 52 3.57 -10.25 0.15
C ASP A 52 3.53 -10.65 1.63
N ALA A 53 2.33 -10.86 2.17
CA ALA A 53 2.13 -11.44 3.49
C ALA A 53 0.80 -12.20 3.54
N PRO A 54 0.73 -13.32 4.29
CA PRO A 54 -0.50 -14.09 4.47
C PRO A 54 -1.68 -13.22 4.90
N LYS A 55 -2.87 -13.48 4.33
CA LYS A 55 -4.08 -12.68 4.52
C LYS A 55 -4.45 -12.54 6.00
N ASP A 56 -4.41 -13.64 6.74
CA ASP A 56 -4.68 -13.69 8.18
C ASP A 56 -3.71 -12.77 8.97
N ILE A 57 -2.42 -12.80 8.66
CA ILE A 57 -1.42 -11.90 9.26
C ILE A 57 -1.74 -10.44 8.93
N ARG A 58 -2.09 -10.13 7.68
CA ARG A 58 -2.44 -8.77 7.26
C ARG A 58 -3.68 -8.25 7.99
N ILE A 59 -4.73 -9.07 8.11
CA ILE A 59 -5.95 -8.73 8.86
C ILE A 59 -5.63 -8.51 10.34
N GLN A 60 -4.81 -9.36 10.96
CA GLN A 60 -4.42 -9.17 12.35
C GLN A 60 -3.66 -7.85 12.56
N ARG A 61 -2.74 -7.51 11.65
CA ARG A 61 -2.01 -6.23 11.70
C ARG A 61 -2.94 -5.03 11.53
N VAL A 62 -3.98 -5.12 10.69
CA VAL A 62 -5.01 -4.07 10.55
C VAL A 62 -5.77 -3.88 11.87
N LYS A 63 -6.27 -4.97 12.47
CA LYS A 63 -6.96 -4.92 13.77
C LYS A 63 -6.08 -4.34 14.88
N ASN A 64 -4.81 -4.76 14.93
CA ASN A 64 -3.86 -4.25 15.91
C ASN A 64 -3.64 -2.73 15.76
N ARG A 65 -3.51 -2.23 14.52
CA ARG A 65 -3.38 -0.77 14.27
C ARG A 65 -4.64 -0.01 14.67
N SER A 66 -5.82 -0.54 14.36
CA SER A 66 -7.09 0.04 14.81
C SER A 66 -7.13 0.12 16.35
N PHE A 67 -6.73 -0.95 17.04
CA PHE A 67 -6.72 -0.96 18.50
C PHE A 67 -5.70 0.01 19.09
N GLN A 68 -4.50 0.10 18.51
CA GLN A 68 -3.50 1.09 18.91
C GLN A 68 -3.99 2.52 18.73
N LYS A 69 -4.79 2.78 17.68
CA LYS A 69 -5.33 4.10 17.37
C LYS A 69 -6.54 4.48 18.22
N PHE A 70 -7.43 3.54 18.49
CA PHE A 70 -8.76 3.82 19.08
C PHE A 70 -8.96 3.23 20.49
N GLY A 71 -8.11 2.29 20.91
CA GLY A 71 -8.18 1.62 22.20
C GLY A 71 -9.55 1.00 22.45
N ASN A 72 -10.09 1.23 23.64
CA ASN A 72 -11.37 0.64 24.06
C ASN A 72 -12.58 1.11 23.26
N ARG A 73 -12.48 2.23 22.50
CA ARG A 73 -13.59 2.75 21.69
C ARG A 73 -14.04 1.80 20.59
N MET A 74 -13.14 0.96 20.09
CA MET A 74 -13.48 -0.03 19.05
C MET A 74 -13.91 -1.40 19.60
N LEU A 75 -13.80 -1.62 20.91
CA LEU A 75 -14.25 -2.85 21.55
C LEU A 75 -15.77 -2.84 21.73
N LEU A 76 -16.35 -4.01 22.00
CA LEU A 76 -17.79 -4.14 22.24
C LEU A 76 -18.26 -3.16 23.34
N GLY A 77 -19.31 -2.39 23.03
CA GLY A 77 -19.82 -1.32 23.89
C GLY A 77 -19.13 0.04 23.73
N GLY A 78 -18.05 0.12 22.94
CA GLY A 78 -17.43 1.36 22.51
C GLY A 78 -18.15 2.01 21.31
N ASP A 79 -17.99 3.32 21.17
CA ASP A 79 -18.68 4.14 20.16
C ASP A 79 -18.21 3.90 18.71
N LEU A 80 -17.04 3.27 18.52
CA LEU A 80 -16.48 2.93 17.21
C LEU A 80 -16.64 1.44 16.86
N HIS A 81 -17.24 0.62 17.73
CA HIS A 81 -17.28 -0.84 17.56
C HIS A 81 -17.87 -1.27 16.21
N GLU A 82 -19.09 -0.84 15.90
CA GLU A 82 -19.76 -1.22 14.66
C GLU A 82 -19.03 -0.69 13.42
N GLN A 83 -18.45 0.51 13.52
CA GLN A 83 -17.71 1.12 12.42
C GLN A 83 -16.44 0.32 12.11
N GLU A 84 -15.69 -0.09 13.13
CA GLU A 84 -14.47 -0.88 12.95
C GLU A 84 -14.77 -2.30 12.48
N GLU A 85 -15.84 -2.96 12.94
CA GLU A 85 -16.24 -4.27 12.42
C GLU A 85 -16.60 -4.20 10.93
N ARG A 86 -17.39 -3.19 10.50
CA ARG A 86 -17.69 -2.95 9.07
C ARG A 86 -16.41 -2.69 8.27
N PHE A 87 -15.47 -1.93 8.84
CA PHE A 87 -14.17 -1.69 8.22
C PHE A 87 -13.37 -2.99 8.05
N PHE A 88 -13.32 -3.86 9.06
CA PHE A 88 -12.61 -5.14 8.95
C PHE A 88 -13.24 -6.07 7.93
N ASP A 89 -14.56 -6.11 7.83
CA ASP A 89 -15.25 -6.91 6.81
C ASP A 89 -14.99 -6.38 5.40
N PHE A 90 -14.96 -5.07 5.22
CA PHE A 90 -14.52 -4.44 3.98
C PHE A 90 -13.07 -4.81 3.62
N VAL A 91 -12.15 -4.82 4.59
CA VAL A 91 -10.76 -5.23 4.32
C VAL A 91 -10.69 -6.71 3.94
N LYS A 92 -11.47 -7.59 4.59
CA LYS A 92 -11.51 -9.02 4.28
C LYS A 92 -12.10 -9.33 2.90
N SER A 93 -13.03 -8.51 2.42
CA SER A 93 -13.71 -8.73 1.13
C SER A 93 -12.87 -8.35 -0.09
N LYS A 94 -11.75 -7.64 0.09
CA LYS A 94 -10.85 -7.30 -1.00
C LYS A 94 -10.28 -8.55 -1.67
N ALA A 95 -10.24 -8.53 -3.00
CA ALA A 95 -9.64 -9.59 -3.80
C ALA A 95 -8.11 -9.60 -3.61
N GLU A 96 -7.55 -10.80 -3.44
CA GLU A 96 -6.10 -10.95 -3.19
C GLU A 96 -5.26 -10.64 -4.44
N ASN A 97 -5.84 -10.80 -5.64
CA ASN A 97 -5.11 -10.64 -6.90
C ASN A 97 -5.14 -9.23 -7.49
N THR A 98 -5.72 -8.23 -6.80
CA THR A 98 -5.83 -6.87 -7.34
C THR A 98 -4.46 -6.25 -7.60
N VAL A 99 -3.52 -6.40 -6.65
CA VAL A 99 -2.17 -5.85 -6.78
C VAL A 99 -1.37 -6.58 -7.86
N GLU A 100 -1.49 -7.92 -7.90
CA GLU A 100 -0.85 -8.74 -8.93
C GLU A 100 -1.28 -8.36 -10.36
N LYS A 101 -2.59 -8.16 -10.57
CA LYS A 101 -3.09 -7.71 -11.87
C LYS A 101 -2.53 -6.35 -12.28
N TRP A 102 -2.42 -5.42 -11.33
CA TRP A 102 -1.85 -4.10 -11.60
C TRP A 102 -0.36 -4.18 -11.93
N ILE A 103 0.40 -5.00 -11.20
CA ILE A 103 1.85 -5.12 -11.41
C ILE A 103 2.20 -5.70 -12.78
N GLN A 104 1.32 -6.52 -13.37
CA GLN A 104 1.45 -7.04 -14.73
C GLN A 104 1.37 -5.95 -15.81
N CYS A 105 0.83 -4.77 -15.49
CA CYS A 105 0.77 -3.63 -16.39
C CYS A 105 2.07 -2.79 -16.37
N LEU A 106 2.98 -3.05 -15.44
CA LEU A 106 4.25 -2.32 -15.32
C LEU A 106 5.31 -2.91 -16.23
N ASN A 107 6.07 -2.04 -16.89
CA ASN A 107 7.17 -2.43 -17.79
C ASN A 107 8.53 -2.42 -17.08
N CYS A 108 8.55 -2.51 -15.75
CA CYS A 108 9.77 -2.46 -14.94
C CYS A 108 9.97 -3.75 -14.13
N PRO A 109 11.21 -4.01 -13.68
CA PRO A 109 11.51 -5.15 -12.83
C PRO A 109 10.71 -5.13 -11.52
N ILE A 110 10.22 -6.32 -11.14
CA ILE A 110 9.45 -6.53 -9.93
C ILE A 110 10.30 -7.25 -8.88
N ILE A 111 10.56 -6.57 -7.78
CA ILE A 111 11.24 -7.09 -6.60
C ILE A 111 10.18 -7.60 -5.63
N ARG A 112 10.19 -8.90 -5.32
CA ARG A 112 9.27 -9.49 -4.34
C ARG A 112 9.92 -9.64 -2.98
N ILE A 113 9.23 -9.18 -1.94
CA ILE A 113 9.67 -9.29 -0.55
C ILE A 113 8.61 -9.95 0.33
N ASP A 114 9.07 -10.64 1.37
CA ASP A 114 8.19 -11.30 2.34
C ASP A 114 7.95 -10.36 3.53
N GLY A 115 6.75 -9.81 3.61
CA GLY A 115 6.31 -8.92 4.69
C GLY A 115 6.20 -9.58 6.06
N THR A 116 6.48 -10.89 6.19
CA THR A 116 6.63 -11.59 7.47
C THR A 116 8.07 -11.60 7.99
N LYS A 117 9.05 -11.27 7.14
CA LYS A 117 10.47 -11.18 7.51
C LYS A 117 10.81 -9.90 8.27
N PRO A 118 11.94 -9.89 9.00
CA PRO A 118 12.50 -8.66 9.58
C PRO A 118 12.68 -7.57 8.52
N ILE A 119 12.49 -6.32 8.95
CA ILE A 119 12.62 -5.15 8.07
C ILE A 119 14.01 -5.10 7.43
N GLU A 120 15.07 -5.37 8.20
CA GLU A 120 16.46 -5.34 7.75
C GLU A 120 16.73 -6.37 6.63
N GLU A 121 16.15 -7.57 6.74
CA GLU A 121 16.27 -8.62 5.72
C GLU A 121 15.69 -8.15 4.38
N ASN A 122 14.49 -7.57 4.41
CA ASN A 122 13.85 -7.06 3.21
C ASN A 122 14.58 -5.84 2.62
N ILE A 123 15.10 -4.95 3.47
CA ILE A 123 15.88 -3.79 3.01
C ILE A 123 17.14 -4.25 2.27
N ASN A 124 17.88 -5.20 2.84
CA ASN A 124 19.11 -5.70 2.23
C ASN A 124 18.82 -6.35 0.87
N LEU A 125 17.75 -7.13 0.76
CA LEU A 125 17.33 -7.74 -0.50
C LEU A 125 16.98 -6.69 -1.57
N ILE A 126 16.24 -5.64 -1.20
CA ILE A 126 15.89 -4.56 -2.13
C ILE A 126 17.16 -3.84 -2.62
N ILE A 127 18.08 -3.50 -1.71
CA ILE A 127 19.33 -2.80 -2.04
C ILE A 127 20.18 -3.65 -2.99
N GLU A 128 20.31 -4.95 -2.73
CA GLU A 128 21.08 -5.87 -3.57
C GLU A 128 20.53 -5.91 -5.00
N GLN A 129 19.21 -6.03 -5.16
CA GLN A 129 18.57 -6.12 -6.48
C GLN A 129 18.61 -4.81 -7.27
N ILE A 130 18.56 -3.66 -6.59
CA ILE A 130 18.66 -2.35 -7.26
C ILE A 130 20.11 -2.02 -7.60
N SER A 131 21.09 -2.41 -6.77
CA SER A 131 22.51 -2.07 -6.95
C SER A 131 23.22 -2.97 -7.95
N PHE A 132 22.80 -4.23 -8.08
CA PHE A 132 23.37 -5.21 -9.01
C PHE A 132 22.26 -5.81 -9.87
N PRO A 133 21.76 -5.06 -10.87
CA PRO A 133 20.72 -5.54 -11.76
C PRO A 133 21.18 -6.79 -12.52
N VAL A 134 20.62 -7.95 -12.17
CA VAL A 134 20.77 -9.20 -12.93
C VAL A 134 19.61 -9.24 -13.93
N PHE A 135 19.80 -8.63 -15.09
CA PHE A 135 18.85 -8.69 -16.22
C PHE A 135 19.34 -9.68 -17.27
#